data_AF-L7VBB3-F1
#
_entry.id   AF-L7VBB3-F1
#
_cell.length_a   1.000
_cell.length_b   1.000
_cell.length_c   1.000
_cell.angle_alpha   90.00
_cell.angle_beta   90.00
_cell.angle_gamma   90.00
#
_symmetry.space_group_name_H-M   'P 1'
#
loop_
_entity.id
_entity.type
_entity.pdbx_description
1 polymer ?
#
loop_
_entity_poly.entity_id
_entity_poly.type
_entity_poly.pdbx_seq_one_letter_code
_entity_poly.pdbx_strand_id
1 'polypeptide(L)'
;MGWRRKALGLTAAELSRKTAELGFPITRGTIAKIESNLRSGKIDVAEVLVLAAALDVPPLLLLFPQVASDSGSSVLPNVFTTDGESIRWVSGETSNPRVYDMNAGRLDGEPSLPNDRVELIANITLLHQALDTRSSLVHHLRTVERDPTEMHTAQQMLDRNADQIATIRNRIRTAQESLWGMNRTAMSEEDNND
;
A
#
# COMPACT_ATOMS: atom_id res chain seq x y z
N MET A 1 -2.33 -6.75 -17.10
CA MET A 1 -3.80 -6.99 -17.15
C MET A 1 -4.21 -8.18 -18.03
N GLY A 2 -4.00 -8.15 -19.36
CA GLY A 2 -4.57 -9.16 -20.27
C GLY A 2 -4.17 -10.62 -19.98
N TRP A 3 -2.95 -10.84 -19.46
CA TRP A 3 -2.51 -12.16 -19.01
C TRP A 3 -3.35 -12.70 -17.85
N ARG A 4 -3.66 -11.87 -16.85
CA ARG A 4 -4.49 -12.28 -15.70
C ARG A 4 -5.92 -12.62 -16.15
N ARG A 5 -6.52 -11.79 -17.00
CA ARG A 5 -7.86 -12.07 -17.55
C ARG A 5 -7.90 -13.42 -18.26
N LYS A 6 -6.90 -13.70 -19.11
CA LYS A 6 -6.75 -14.98 -19.81
C LYS A 6 -6.53 -16.15 -18.85
N ALA A 7 -5.71 -15.97 -17.81
CA ALA A 7 -5.47 -16.99 -16.78
C ALA A 7 -6.74 -17.36 -16.00
N LEU A 8 -7.68 -16.43 -15.84
CA LEU A 8 -9.01 -16.67 -15.26
C LEU A 8 -10.03 -17.25 -16.26
N GLY A 9 -9.64 -17.47 -17.52
CA GLY A 9 -10.56 -17.93 -18.57
C GLY A 9 -11.62 -16.90 -18.99
N LEU A 10 -11.47 -15.63 -18.59
CA LEU A 10 -12.47 -14.60 -18.84
C LEU A 10 -12.35 -13.99 -20.25
N THR A 11 -13.48 -13.83 -20.91
CA THR A 11 -13.60 -12.96 -22.07
C THR A 11 -13.59 -11.48 -21.65
N ALA A 12 -13.30 -10.58 -22.59
CA ALA A 12 -13.39 -9.14 -22.33
C ALA A 12 -14.84 -8.68 -22.03
N ALA A 13 -15.85 -9.41 -22.53
CA ALA A 13 -17.26 -9.13 -22.24
C ALA A 13 -17.63 -9.53 -20.80
N GLU A 14 -17.14 -10.68 -20.33
CA GLU A 14 -17.36 -11.11 -18.94
C GLU A 14 -16.65 -10.20 -17.95
N LEU A 15 -15.43 -9.75 -18.26
CA LEU A 15 -14.77 -8.75 -17.41
C LEU A 15 -15.55 -7.44 -17.39
N SER A 16 -16.06 -6.99 -18.55
CA SER A 16 -16.94 -5.80 -18.62
C SER A 16 -18.15 -5.93 -17.70
N ARG A 17 -18.84 -7.08 -17.74
CA ARG A 17 -19.95 -7.38 -16.83
C ARG A 17 -19.54 -7.32 -15.35
N LYS A 18 -18.41 -7.94 -14.98
CA LYS A 18 -17.89 -7.90 -13.60
C LYS A 18 -17.63 -6.47 -13.12
N THR A 19 -17.08 -5.60 -13.97
CA THR A 19 -16.88 -4.19 -13.60
C THR A 19 -18.21 -3.45 -13.39
N ALA A 20 -19.24 -3.76 -14.20
CA ALA A 20 -20.58 -3.21 -14.02
C ALA A 20 -21.24 -3.69 -12.72
N GLU A 21 -21.02 -4.95 -12.31
CA GLU A 21 -21.49 -5.49 -11.03
C GLU A 21 -20.85 -4.79 -9.82
N LEU A 22 -19.66 -4.22 -9.98
CA LEU A 22 -18.98 -3.40 -8.98
C LEU A 22 -19.44 -1.93 -8.98
N GLY A 23 -20.41 -1.56 -9.81
CA GLY A 23 -20.94 -0.20 -9.91
C GLY A 23 -20.10 0.76 -10.76
N PHE A 24 -19.04 0.28 -11.42
CA PHE A 24 -18.20 1.08 -12.31
C PHE A 24 -18.04 0.36 -13.67
N PRO A 25 -19.01 0.51 -14.59
CA PRO A 25 -19.01 -0.23 -15.84
C PRO A 25 -17.87 0.21 -16.78
N ILE A 26 -16.97 -0.71 -17.09
CA ILE A 26 -15.91 -0.53 -18.09
C ILE A 26 -16.27 -1.35 -19.32
N THR A 27 -16.46 -0.68 -20.46
CA THR A 27 -16.91 -1.38 -21.69
C THR A 27 -15.87 -2.38 -22.19
N ARG A 28 -16.32 -3.46 -22.87
CA ARG A 28 -15.43 -4.40 -23.59
C ARG A 28 -14.42 -3.67 -24.49
N GLY A 29 -14.86 -2.62 -25.19
CA GLY A 29 -14.01 -1.82 -26.07
C GLY A 29 -12.93 -1.05 -25.30
N THR A 30 -13.27 -0.48 -24.14
CA THR A 30 -12.32 0.16 -23.24
C THR A 30 -11.29 -0.83 -22.71
N ILE A 31 -11.73 -2.02 -22.26
CA ILE A 31 -10.85 -3.10 -21.83
C ILE A 31 -9.87 -3.49 -22.93
N ALA A 32 -10.34 -3.71 -24.16
CA ALA A 32 -9.47 -4.04 -25.29
C ALA A 32 -8.44 -2.92 -25.57
N LYS A 33 -8.86 -1.65 -25.53
CA LYS A 33 -7.95 -0.51 -25.71
C LYS A 33 -6.90 -0.42 -24.60
N ILE A 34 -7.27 -0.69 -23.34
CA ILE A 34 -6.33 -0.75 -22.21
C ILE A 34 -5.31 -1.87 -22.45
N GLU A 35 -5.78 -3.09 -22.75
CA GLU A 35 -4.91 -4.26 -22.92
C GLU A 35 -3.95 -4.14 -24.11
N SER A 36 -4.36 -3.47 -25.18
CA SER A 36 -3.55 -3.24 -26.38
C SER A 36 -2.77 -1.91 -26.33
N ASN A 37 -2.75 -1.22 -25.20
CA ASN A 37 -2.10 0.09 -25.04
C ASN A 37 -2.55 1.16 -26.06
N LEU A 38 -3.77 1.05 -26.59
CA LEU A 38 -4.35 1.99 -27.56
C LEU A 38 -4.84 3.30 -26.92
N ARG A 39 -4.57 3.48 -25.63
CA ARG A 39 -4.79 4.73 -24.87
C ARG A 39 -3.47 5.47 -24.56
N SER A 40 -2.36 5.07 -25.19
CA SER A 40 -1.05 5.68 -24.98
C SER A 40 -0.63 5.68 -23.51
N GLY A 41 -0.81 4.53 -22.83
CA GLY A 41 -0.49 4.36 -21.41
C GLY A 41 -1.51 4.99 -20.44
N LYS A 42 -2.53 5.70 -20.93
CA LYS A 42 -3.52 6.37 -20.07
C LYS A 42 -4.56 5.39 -19.56
N ILE A 43 -4.69 5.31 -18.24
CA ILE A 43 -5.73 4.58 -17.50
C ILE A 43 -6.10 5.41 -16.27
N ASP A 44 -7.39 5.44 -15.93
CA ASP A 44 -7.86 6.11 -14.71
C ASP A 44 -7.51 5.26 -13.47
N VAL A 45 -7.27 5.91 -12.33
CA VAL A 45 -7.11 5.25 -11.04
C VAL A 45 -8.35 4.41 -10.70
N ALA A 46 -9.56 4.92 -10.97
CA ALA A 46 -10.79 4.15 -10.77
C ALA A 46 -10.83 2.90 -11.64
N GLU A 47 -10.39 3.00 -12.91
CA GLU A 47 -10.27 1.85 -13.79
C GLU A 47 -9.28 0.82 -13.24
N VAL A 48 -8.12 1.25 -12.73
CA VAL A 48 -7.13 0.34 -12.12
C VAL A 48 -7.73 -0.42 -10.92
N LEU A 49 -8.37 0.28 -9.99
CA LEU A 49 -8.92 -0.32 -8.78
C LEU A 49 -10.06 -1.30 -9.09
N VAL A 50 -10.99 -0.91 -9.96
CA VAL A 50 -12.14 -1.73 -10.34
C VAL A 50 -11.70 -2.96 -11.14
N LEU A 51 -10.74 -2.80 -12.06
CA LEU A 51 -10.19 -3.93 -12.80
C LEU A 51 -9.43 -4.89 -11.87
N ALA A 52 -8.70 -4.38 -10.89
CA ALA A 52 -7.99 -5.20 -9.90
C ALA A 52 -8.96 -6.04 -9.08
N ALA A 53 -10.03 -5.42 -8.57
CA ALA A 53 -11.10 -6.11 -7.87
C ALA A 53 -11.81 -7.14 -8.75
N ALA A 54 -12.17 -6.79 -9.99
CA ALA A 54 -12.84 -7.70 -10.93
C ALA A 54 -11.96 -8.88 -11.37
N LEU A 55 -10.63 -8.72 -11.34
CA LEU A 55 -9.63 -9.74 -11.69
C LEU A 55 -9.05 -10.47 -10.47
N ASP A 56 -9.53 -10.15 -9.26
CA ASP A 56 -9.08 -10.73 -8.00
C ASP A 56 -7.54 -10.71 -7.87
N VAL A 57 -6.95 -9.51 -8.02
CA VAL A 57 -5.52 -9.27 -7.81
C VAL A 57 -5.28 -7.93 -7.11
N PRO A 58 -4.16 -7.76 -6.38
CA PRO A 58 -3.73 -6.44 -5.89
C PRO A 58 -3.52 -5.45 -7.05
N PRO A 59 -4.00 -4.19 -6.97
CA PRO A 59 -3.87 -3.19 -8.04
C PRO A 59 -2.43 -3.02 -8.55
N LEU A 60 -1.47 -3.12 -7.64
CA LEU A 60 -0.04 -3.03 -7.93
C LEU A 60 0.43 -4.05 -8.99
N LEU A 61 -0.12 -5.26 -8.98
CA LEU A 61 0.23 -6.31 -9.96
C LEU A 61 -0.37 -6.07 -11.35
N LEU A 62 -1.31 -5.12 -11.50
CA LEU A 62 -1.73 -4.65 -12.81
C LEU A 62 -0.73 -3.66 -13.42
N LEU A 63 -0.05 -2.88 -12.57
CA LEU A 63 0.95 -1.88 -12.96
C LEU A 63 2.33 -2.51 -13.16
N PHE A 64 2.74 -3.40 -12.25
CA PHE A 64 4.03 -4.07 -12.25
C PHE A 64 3.84 -5.60 -12.25
N PRO A 65 3.46 -6.19 -13.40
CA PRO A 65 3.14 -7.62 -13.48
C PRO A 65 4.35 -8.54 -13.29
N GLN A 66 5.57 -8.00 -13.35
CA GLN A 66 6.82 -8.76 -13.35
C GLN A 66 7.63 -8.54 -12.05
N VAL A 67 6.93 -8.23 -10.95
CA VAL A 67 7.44 -7.97 -9.58
C VAL A 67 8.55 -8.91 -9.09
N ALA A 68 8.55 -10.17 -9.51
CA ALA A 68 9.51 -11.18 -9.06
C ALA A 68 10.72 -11.35 -10.01
N SER A 69 10.84 -10.50 -11.03
CA SER A 69 11.96 -10.51 -11.96
C SER A 69 12.72 -9.20 -11.91
N ASP A 70 14.00 -9.24 -12.27
CA ASP A 70 14.83 -8.03 -12.42
C ASP A 70 14.46 -7.21 -13.66
N SER A 71 13.23 -7.37 -14.19
CA SER A 71 12.74 -6.49 -15.23
C SER A 71 12.63 -5.06 -14.72
N GLY A 72 13.00 -4.12 -15.57
CA GLY A 72 12.81 -2.71 -15.29
C GLY A 72 11.58 -2.14 -15.99
N SER A 73 11.03 -1.10 -15.38
CA SER A 73 9.88 -0.34 -15.86
C SER A 73 10.17 1.16 -15.79
N SER A 74 9.61 1.92 -16.73
CA SER A 74 9.62 3.37 -16.64
C SER A 74 8.48 3.82 -15.73
N VAL A 75 8.82 4.44 -14.60
CA VAL A 75 7.85 4.88 -13.58
C VAL A 75 7.51 6.37 -13.70
N LEU A 76 8.42 7.15 -14.29
CA LEU A 76 8.25 8.56 -14.64
C LEU A 76 8.95 8.82 -15.99
N PRO A 77 8.65 9.93 -16.69
CA PRO A 77 9.40 10.33 -17.87
C PRO A 77 10.91 10.34 -17.60
N ASN A 78 11.67 9.60 -18.39
CA ASN A 78 13.12 9.44 -18.27
C ASN A 78 13.62 8.78 -16.96
N VAL A 79 12.72 8.19 -16.16
CA VAL A 79 13.08 7.41 -14.97
C VAL A 79 12.75 5.96 -15.24
N PHE A 80 13.78 5.20 -15.61
CA PHE A 80 13.73 3.74 -15.70
C PHE A 80 14.30 3.15 -14.42
N THR A 81 13.59 2.22 -13.80
CA THR A 81 14.01 1.57 -12.55
C THR A 81 13.61 0.09 -12.55
N THR A 82 14.02 -0.68 -11.55
CA THR A 82 13.59 -2.08 -11.42
C THR A 82 12.15 -2.16 -10.94
N ASP A 83 11.42 -3.25 -11.25
CA ASP A 83 10.06 -3.45 -10.73
C ASP A 83 10.04 -3.44 -9.19
N GLY A 84 11.06 -4.01 -8.55
CA GLY A 84 11.20 -3.97 -7.08
C GLY A 84 11.31 -2.55 -6.52
N GLU A 85 12.12 -1.68 -7.14
CA GLU A 85 12.23 -0.28 -6.71
C GLU A 85 10.96 0.53 -7.05
N SER A 86 10.33 0.24 -8.19
CA SER A 86 9.05 0.83 -8.57
C SER A 86 7.98 0.56 -7.51
N ILE A 87 7.94 -0.68 -7.03
CA ILE A 87 7.00 -1.13 -6.01
C ILE A 87 7.27 -0.44 -4.68
N ARG A 88 8.53 -0.40 -4.22
CA ARG A 88 8.90 0.32 -3.00
C ARG A 88 8.49 1.79 -3.03
N TRP A 89 8.65 2.43 -4.18
CA TRP A 89 8.23 3.83 -4.31
C TRP A 89 6.71 3.96 -4.27
N VAL A 90 5.97 3.16 -5.05
CA VAL A 90 4.51 3.21 -5.10
C VAL A 90 3.85 2.78 -3.78
N SER A 91 4.46 1.86 -3.04
CA SER A 91 4.01 1.44 -1.70
C SER A 91 4.37 2.44 -0.60
N GLY A 92 5.17 3.47 -0.90
CA GLY A 92 5.62 4.46 0.08
C GLY A 92 6.74 3.97 1.00
N GLU A 93 7.45 2.89 0.64
CA GLU A 93 8.66 2.43 1.34
C GLU A 93 9.88 3.31 1.02
N THR A 94 9.89 3.99 -0.13
CA THR A 94 10.92 4.97 -0.51
C THR A 94 10.30 6.28 -0.95
N SER A 95 11.00 7.39 -0.68
CA SER A 95 10.51 8.74 -0.98
C SER A 95 10.49 9.05 -2.49
N ASN A 96 11.45 8.49 -3.24
CA ASN A 96 11.61 8.65 -4.68
C ASN A 96 12.18 7.36 -5.28
N PRO A 97 11.86 7.05 -6.54
CA PRO A 97 12.42 5.90 -7.22
C PRO A 97 13.86 6.21 -7.65
N ARG A 98 14.78 5.28 -7.42
CA ARG A 98 16.15 5.35 -7.94
C ARG A 98 16.21 4.98 -9.41
N VAL A 99 17.06 5.67 -10.17
CA VAL A 99 17.31 5.33 -11.57
C VAL A 99 18.12 4.04 -11.65
N TYR A 100 17.76 3.13 -12.55
CA TYR A 100 18.56 1.97 -12.86
C TYR A 100 19.56 2.30 -13.98
N ASP A 101 20.86 2.23 -13.68
CA ASP A 101 21.92 2.36 -14.67
C ASP A 101 22.10 1.02 -15.39
N MET A 102 21.67 0.98 -16.65
CA MET A 102 21.80 -0.20 -17.51
C MET A 102 23.26 -0.55 -17.82
N ASN A 103 24.19 0.41 -17.80
CA ASN A 103 25.61 0.16 -18.07
C ASN A 103 26.31 -0.43 -16.84
N ALA A 104 26.02 0.07 -15.65
CA ALA A 104 26.59 -0.42 -14.41
C ALA A 104 25.82 -1.64 -13.82
N GLY A 105 24.64 -1.95 -14.35
CA GLY A 105 23.81 -3.07 -13.90
C GLY A 105 23.29 -2.90 -12.47
N ARG A 106 23.11 -1.66 -12.00
CA ARG A 106 22.73 -1.35 -10.61
C ARG A 106 21.81 -0.15 -10.52
N LEU A 107 21.14 0.00 -9.38
CA LEU A 107 20.42 1.21 -9.05
C LEU A 107 21.42 2.31 -8.65
N ASP A 108 21.33 3.47 -9.28
CA ASP A 108 22.13 4.65 -8.97
C ASP A 108 21.59 5.42 -7.77
N GLY A 109 22.51 6.14 -7.11
CA GLY A 109 22.23 6.96 -5.94
C GLY A 109 22.00 6.16 -4.66
N GLU A 110 22.05 6.88 -3.53
CA GLU A 110 21.67 6.35 -2.22
C GLU A 110 20.14 6.27 -2.10
N PRO A 111 19.60 5.32 -1.29
CA PRO A 111 18.20 5.34 -0.91
C PRO A 111 17.82 6.72 -0.38
N SER A 112 16.74 7.29 -0.90
CA SER A 112 16.24 8.56 -0.37
C SER A 112 15.93 8.39 1.12
N LEU A 113 16.38 9.33 1.95
CA LEU A 113 16.02 9.35 3.37
C LEU A 113 14.49 9.30 3.51
N PRO A 114 13.97 8.60 4.54
CA PRO A 114 12.55 8.66 4.85
C PRO A 114 12.17 10.13 5.07
N ASN A 115 11.29 10.65 4.23
CA ASN A 115 10.60 11.90 4.52
C ASN A 115 9.33 11.58 5.33
N ASP A 116 8.64 12.61 5.81
CA ASP A 116 7.42 12.44 6.58
C ASP A 116 6.36 11.57 5.87
N ARG A 117 6.40 11.47 4.54
CA ARG A 117 5.50 10.63 3.71
C ARG A 117 5.78 9.15 3.91
N VAL A 118 7.05 8.75 3.81
CA VAL A 118 7.50 7.38 4.06
C VAL A 118 7.32 7.02 5.53
N GLU A 119 7.62 7.98 6.43
CA GLU A 119 7.43 7.76 7.86
C GLU A 119 5.96 7.45 8.21
N LEU A 120 5.00 8.15 7.62
CA LEU A 120 3.59 7.89 7.89
C LEU A 120 3.22 6.45 7.54
N ILE A 121 3.51 6.01 6.31
CA ILE A 121 3.16 4.66 5.84
C ILE A 121 3.87 3.59 6.67
N ALA A 122 5.16 3.81 6.98
CA ALA A 122 5.92 2.94 7.85
C ALA A 122 5.30 2.83 9.26
N ASN A 123 4.91 3.96 9.86
CA ASN A 123 4.29 3.96 11.18
C ASN A 123 2.88 3.35 11.18
N ILE A 124 2.09 3.49 10.12
CA ILE A 124 0.81 2.78 9.98
C ILE A 124 1.04 1.26 9.97
N THR A 125 2.03 0.79 9.22
CA THR A 125 2.39 -0.63 9.18
C THR A 125 2.85 -1.14 10.56
N LEU A 126 3.72 -0.38 11.24
CA LEU A 126 4.18 -0.69 12.59
C LEU A 126 3.01 -0.70 13.59
N LEU A 127 2.02 0.18 13.44
CA LEU A 127 0.84 0.21 14.30
C LEU A 127 0.02 -1.07 14.15
N HIS A 128 -0.23 -1.53 12.92
CA HIS A 128 -0.93 -2.80 12.69
C HIS A 128 -0.20 -3.98 13.34
N GLN A 129 1.12 -4.11 13.12
CA GLN A 129 1.93 -5.15 13.75
C GLN A 129 1.88 -5.10 15.29
N ALA A 130 1.93 -3.89 15.86
CA ALA A 130 1.84 -3.71 17.31
C ALA A 130 0.46 -4.11 17.86
N LEU A 131 -0.63 -3.85 17.13
CA LEU A 131 -1.99 -4.26 17.48
C LEU A 131 -2.21 -5.78 17.37
N ASP A 132 -1.61 -6.43 16.37
CA ASP A 132 -1.64 -7.90 16.24
C ASP A 132 -0.86 -8.57 17.37
N THR A 133 0.30 -8.01 17.71
CA THR A 133 1.10 -8.43 18.87
C THR A 133 0.28 -8.28 20.15
N ARG A 134 -0.42 -7.15 20.32
CA ARG A 134 -1.31 -6.92 21.47
C ARG A 134 -2.38 -7.98 21.57
N SER A 135 -3.05 -8.27 20.45
CA SER A 135 -4.12 -9.28 20.38
C SER A 135 -3.60 -10.65 20.81
N SER A 136 -2.39 -11.01 20.37
CA SER A 136 -1.71 -12.25 20.75
C SER A 136 -1.36 -12.30 22.25
N LEU A 137 -0.84 -11.20 22.81
CA LEU A 137 -0.51 -11.10 24.24
C LEU A 137 -1.75 -11.16 25.14
N VAL A 138 -2.85 -10.50 24.76
CA VAL A 138 -4.13 -10.58 25.49
C VAL A 138 -4.68 -12.00 25.46
N HIS A 139 -4.59 -12.68 24.32
CA HIS A 139 -4.99 -14.08 24.22
C HIS A 139 -4.14 -14.96 25.14
N HIS A 140 -2.81 -14.82 25.08
CA HIS A 140 -1.89 -15.57 25.93
C HIS A 140 -2.19 -15.38 27.43
N LEU A 141 -2.39 -14.14 27.89
CA LEU A 141 -2.73 -13.84 29.29
C LEU A 141 -4.01 -14.55 29.76
N ARG A 142 -4.99 -14.76 28.87
CA ARG A 142 -6.23 -15.48 29.20
C ARG A 142 -6.04 -17.00 29.29
N THR A 143 -5.02 -17.54 28.62
CA THR A 143 -4.77 -18.98 28.53
C THR A 143 -3.73 -19.49 29.53
N VAL A 144 -2.87 -18.61 30.04
CA VAL A 144 -1.85 -18.96 31.03
C VAL A 144 -2.53 -19.45 32.32
N GLU A 145 -2.13 -20.62 32.82
CA GLU A 145 -2.52 -21.12 34.14
C GLU A 145 -2.06 -20.13 35.22
N ARG A 146 -2.59 -20.20 36.44
CA ARG A 146 -2.31 -19.25 37.53
C ARG A 146 -0.85 -19.27 38.04
N ASP A 147 0.15 -19.49 37.19
CA ASP A 147 1.55 -19.15 37.46
C ASP A 147 1.69 -17.62 37.56
N PRO A 148 1.95 -17.09 38.76
CA PRO A 148 2.08 -15.65 38.97
C PRO A 148 3.23 -15.02 38.17
N THR A 149 4.29 -15.77 37.88
CA THR A 149 5.49 -15.28 37.19
C THR A 149 5.22 -15.07 35.71
N GLU A 150 4.56 -16.04 35.09
CA GLU A 150 4.19 -15.97 33.68
C GLU A 150 3.12 -14.89 33.45
N MET A 151 2.12 -14.81 34.34
CA MET A 151 1.14 -13.73 34.33
C MET A 151 1.79 -12.34 34.45
N HIS A 152 2.75 -12.18 35.38
CA HIS A 152 3.46 -10.92 35.55
C HIS A 152 4.27 -10.55 34.30
N THR A 153 4.95 -11.52 33.70
CA THR A 153 5.73 -11.31 32.47
C THR A 153 4.83 -10.90 31.29
N ALA A 154 3.72 -11.61 31.09
CA ALA A 154 2.75 -11.28 30.04
C ALA A 154 2.13 -9.89 30.25
N GLN A 155 1.85 -9.52 31.51
CA GLN A 155 1.37 -8.17 31.84
C GLN A 155 2.42 -7.10 31.51
N GLN A 156 3.68 -7.30 31.88
CA GLN A 156 4.76 -6.37 31.53
C GLN A 156 4.93 -6.21 30.01
N MET A 157 4.78 -7.30 29.24
CA MET A 157 4.81 -7.23 27.77
C MET A 157 3.64 -6.42 27.20
N LEU A 158 2.44 -6.56 27.78
CA LEU A 158 1.26 -5.77 27.40
C LEU A 158 1.44 -4.28 27.68
N ASP A 159 2.07 -3.93 28.81
CA ASP A 159 2.34 -2.55 29.19
C ASP A 159 3.36 -1.93 28.23
N ARG A 160 4.48 -2.62 27.95
CA ARG A 160 5.46 -2.17 26.95
C ARG A 160 4.86 -2.01 25.56
N ASN A 161 4.01 -2.95 25.15
CA ASN A 161 3.31 -2.86 23.87
C ASN A 161 2.33 -1.68 23.83
N ALA A 162 1.68 -1.34 24.95
CA ALA A 162 0.83 -0.15 25.05
C ALA A 162 1.62 1.15 24.85
N ASP A 163 2.81 1.26 25.48
CA ASP A 163 3.72 2.40 25.31
C ASP A 163 4.22 2.52 23.86
N GLN A 164 4.55 1.38 23.23
CA GLN A 164 4.93 1.33 21.81
C GLN A 164 3.79 1.83 20.92
N ILE A 165 2.55 1.37 21.14
CA ILE A 165 1.38 1.82 20.39
C ILE A 165 1.15 3.33 20.56
N ALA A 166 1.27 3.85 21.79
CA ALA A 166 1.13 5.28 22.06
C ALA A 166 2.19 6.11 21.32
N THR A 167 3.44 5.64 21.34
CA THR A 167 4.56 6.27 20.62
C THR A 167 4.33 6.28 19.11
N ILE A 168 3.93 5.14 18.52
CA ILE A 168 3.67 5.04 17.08
C ILE A 168 2.51 5.96 16.68
N ARG A 169 1.42 5.99 17.45
CA ARG A 169 0.28 6.90 17.19
C ARG A 169 0.70 8.37 17.21
N ASN A 170 1.59 8.75 18.13
CA ASN A 170 2.11 10.12 18.17
C ASN A 170 2.92 10.45 16.90
N ARG A 171 3.76 9.51 16.43
CA ARG A 171 4.51 9.67 15.18
C ARG A 171 3.61 9.78 13.96
N ILE A 172 2.55 8.95 13.87
CA ILE A 172 1.53 9.05 12.81
C ILE A 172 0.92 10.45 12.79
N ARG A 173 0.51 10.96 13.96
CA ARG A 173 -0.07 12.30 14.09
C ARG A 173 0.90 13.39 13.63
N THR A 174 2.14 13.37 14.13
CA THR A 174 3.16 14.35 13.72
C THR A 174 3.42 14.30 12.21
N ALA A 175 3.49 13.10 11.62
CA ALA A 175 3.65 12.96 10.17
C ALA A 175 2.43 13.49 9.41
N GLN A 176 1.20 13.23 9.87
CA GLN A 176 -0.02 13.80 9.27
C GLN A 176 -0.05 15.33 9.31
N GLU A 177 0.31 15.91 10.46
CA GLU A 177 0.43 17.37 10.66
C GLU A 177 1.45 17.97 9.69
N SER A 178 2.62 17.36 9.56
CA SER A 178 3.65 17.84 8.64
C SER A 178 3.24 17.75 7.17
N LEU A 179 2.56 16.67 6.78
CA LEU A 179 2.20 16.40 5.39
C LEU A 179 1.01 17.21 4.88
N TRP A 180 -0.03 17.32 5.69
CA TRP A 180 -1.31 17.91 5.28
C TRP A 180 -1.72 19.14 6.07
N GLY A 181 -0.89 19.59 7.01
CA GLY A 181 -1.25 20.71 7.89
C GLY A 181 -2.47 20.42 8.77
N MET A 182 -2.79 19.15 9.02
CA MET A 182 -3.96 18.72 9.79
C MET A 182 -3.80 19.07 11.27
N ASN A 183 -4.15 20.30 11.65
CA ASN A 183 -4.27 20.72 13.03
C ASN A 183 -5.74 20.57 13.46
N ARG A 184 -6.07 19.62 14.35
CA ARG A 184 -7.47 19.39 14.80
C ARG A 184 -8.11 20.60 15.48
N THR A 185 -7.33 21.63 15.83
CA THR A 185 -7.83 22.91 16.34
C THR A 185 -8.78 23.62 15.36
N ALA A 186 -8.66 23.38 14.05
CA ALA A 186 -9.57 23.97 13.05
C ALA A 186 -10.90 23.20 12.90
N MET A 187 -10.93 21.89 13.19
CA MET A 187 -12.15 21.08 13.01
C MET A 187 -13.16 21.22 14.16
N SER A 188 -12.76 21.74 15.32
CA SER A 188 -13.67 22.01 16.44
C SER A 188 -14.38 23.37 16.36
N GLU A 189 -13.97 24.25 15.45
CA GLU A 189 -14.57 25.58 15.27
C GLU A 189 -15.65 25.61 14.17
N GLU A 190 -15.61 24.69 13.20
CA GLU A 190 -16.64 24.62 12.14
C GLU A 190 -17.92 23.87 12.58
N ASP A 191 -17.83 22.88 13.49
CA ASP A 191 -19.00 22.14 14.00
C ASP A 191 -19.82 22.93 15.07
N ASN A 192 -19.40 24.14 15.43
CA ASN A 192 -20.08 24.99 16.42
C ASN A 192 -20.81 26.19 15.79
N ASN A 193 -20.91 26.24 14.45
CA ASN A 193 -21.49 27.38 13.75
C ASN A 193 -22.60 27.02 12.75
N ASP A 194 -23.23 25.86 12.90
CA ASP A 194 -24.49 25.46 12.21
C ASP A 194 -25.61 25.16 13.22
#